data_AF-A0A564S9G2-F1
#
_entry.id   AF-A0A564S9G2-F1
#
_cell.length_a   1.000
_cell.length_b   1.000
_cell.length_c   1.000
_cell.angle_alpha   90.00
_cell.angle_beta   90.00
_cell.angle_gamma   90.00
#
_symmetry.space_group_name_H-M   'P 1'
#
loop_
_entity.id
_entity.type
_entity.pdbx_description
1 polymer ?
#
loop_
_entity_poly.entity_id
_entity_poly.type
_entity_poly.pdbx_seq_one_letter_code
_entity_poly.pdbx_strand_id
1 'polypeptide(L)' 'MRTIFAEYNPQRNSIDVYTSAGYMLRIDCWEAEKNLTTTPGSDCALNALAIDEPLEYARLYLDGTMQMWIDADDSF' A
#
# COMPACT_ATOMS: atom_id res chain seq x y z
N MET A 1 10.29 22.06 -5.83
CA MET A 1 9.85 20.92 -4.98
C MET A 1 9.78 19.68 -5.84
N ARG A 2 10.31 18.54 -5.38
CA ARG A 2 10.06 17.23 -5.99
C ARG A 2 8.87 16.65 -5.26
N THR A 3 7.69 16.70 -5.87
CA THR A 3 6.46 16.21 -5.24
C THR A 3 6.22 14.77 -5.69
N ILE A 4 5.85 13.92 -4.75
CA ILE A 4 5.45 12.53 -4.98
C ILE A 4 3.96 12.43 -4.68
N PHE A 5 3.23 11.71 -5.51
CA PHE A 5 1.80 11.44 -5.36
C PHE A 5 1.58 9.94 -5.46
N ALA A 6 0.55 9.42 -4.81
CA ALA A 6 0.12 8.04 -4.97
C ALA A 6 -1.39 7.97 -5.05
N GLU A 7 -1.92 7.02 -5.82
CA GLU A 7 -3.34 6.73 -5.91
C GLU A 7 -3.56 5.22 -5.99
N TYR A 8 -4.71 4.76 -5.48
CA TYR A 8 -5.15 3.40 -5.71
C TYR A 8 -5.89 3.27 -7.04
N ASN A 9 -5.50 2.25 -7.82
CA ASN A 9 -6.07 1.93 -9.11
C ASN A 9 -6.97 0.69 -9.00
N PRO A 10 -8.30 0.87 -8.86
CA PRO A 10 -9.23 -0.26 -8.68
C PRO A 10 -9.34 -1.15 -9.92
N GLN A 11 -8.93 -0.69 -11.10
CA GLN A 11 -8.97 -1.53 -12.32
C GLN A 11 -7.85 -2.56 -12.36
N ARG A 12 -6.74 -2.29 -11.67
CA ARG A 12 -5.54 -3.14 -11.67
C ARG A 12 -5.21 -3.71 -10.30
N ASN A 13 -5.96 -3.32 -9.27
CA ASN A 13 -5.64 -3.60 -7.88
C ASN A 13 -4.18 -3.22 -7.56
N SER A 14 -3.82 -1.95 -7.81
CA SER A 14 -2.44 -1.48 -7.69
C SER A 14 -2.35 -0.09 -7.07
N ILE A 15 -1.21 0.22 -6.45
CA ILE A 15 -0.84 1.58 -6.07
C ILE A 15 0.06 2.19 -7.15
N ASP A 16 -0.38 3.32 -7.70
CA ASP A 16 0.35 4.06 -8.71
C ASP A 16 1.02 5.28 -8.07
N VAL A 17 2.35 5.26 -7.99
CA VAL A 17 3.18 6.32 -7.41
C VAL A 17 3.80 7.16 -8.52
N TYR A 18 3.54 8.46 -8.51
CA TYR A 18 3.99 9.42 -9.52
C TYR A 18 4.97 10.42 -8.93
N THR A 19 5.97 10.78 -9.72
CA THR A 19 6.84 11.92 -9.43
C THR A 19 6.47 13.10 -10.31
N SER A 20 6.72 14.32 -9.83
CA SER A 20 6.57 15.55 -10.63
C SER A 20 7.46 15.58 -11.89
N ALA A 21 8.41 14.64 -12.04
CA ALA A 21 9.25 14.48 -13.22
C ALA A 21 8.65 13.52 -14.28
N GLY A 22 7.48 12.94 -14.01
CA GLY A 22 6.77 12.04 -14.94
C GLY A 22 7.16 10.56 -14.81
N TYR A 23 8.03 10.19 -13.86
CA TYR A 23 8.26 8.78 -13.54
C TYR A 23 7.08 8.20 -12.76
N MET A 24 6.71 6.96 -13.07
CA MET A 24 5.67 6.19 -12.40
C MET A 24 6.27 4.87 -11.89
N LEU A 25 5.99 4.54 -10.63
CA LEU A 25 6.15 3.20 -10.06
C LEU A 25 4.75 2.64 -9.81
N ARG A 26 4.48 1.42 -10.27
CA ARG A 26 3.25 0.69 -9.97
C ARG A 26 3.56 -0.48 -9.06
N ILE A 27 2.86 -0.55 -7.93
CA ILE A 27 2.92 -1.65 -6.98
C ILE A 27 1.65 -2.48 -7.18
N ASP A 28 1.79 -3.73 -7.59
CA ASP A 28 0.68 -4.68 -7.69
C ASP A 28 0.32 -5.17 -6.28
N CYS A 29 -0.91 -4.88 -5.82
CA CYS A 29 -1.33 -5.23 -4.45
C CYS A 29 -1.45 -6.73 -4.26
N TRP A 30 -1.83 -7.50 -5.30
CA TRP A 30 -1.87 -8.96 -5.18
C TRP A 30 -0.48 -9.54 -4.94
N GLU A 31 0.52 -9.03 -5.64
CA GLU A 31 1.91 -9.46 -5.45
C GLU A 31 2.51 -8.95 -4.14
N ALA A 32 2.12 -7.74 -3.70
CA ALA A 32 2.57 -7.16 -2.44
C ALA A 32 2.04 -7.94 -1.23
N GLU A 33 0.78 -8.39 -1.30
CA GLU A 33 0.07 -8.97 -0.16
C GLU A 33 0.14 -10.49 -0.10
N LYS A 34 0.57 -11.17 -1.18
CA LYS A 34 0.51 -12.65 -1.30
C LYS A 34 1.14 -13.46 -0.15
N ASN A 35 2.11 -12.88 0.56
CA ASN A 35 2.84 -13.56 1.64
C ASN A 35 2.56 -12.93 3.02
N LEU A 36 1.64 -11.97 3.09
CA LEU A 36 1.26 -11.35 4.35
C LEU A 36 0.33 -12.31 5.11
N THR A 37 0.49 -12.34 6.43
CA THR A 37 -0.43 -13.02 7.32
C THR A 37 -1.40 -11.99 7.85
N THR A 38 -2.68 -12.11 7.49
CA THR A 38 -3.74 -11.17 7.88
C THR A 38 -4.86 -11.87 8.65
N THR A 39 -5.59 -11.10 9.43
CA THR A 39 -6.92 -11.46 9.94
C THR A 39 -7.99 -10.74 9.10
N PRO A 40 -9.29 -11.08 9.22
CA PRO A 40 -10.33 -10.30 8.56
C PRO A 40 -10.36 -8.82 8.97
N GLY A 41 -9.85 -8.47 10.15
CA GLY A 41 -9.74 -7.09 10.62
C GLY A 41 -8.65 -6.34 9.87
N SER A 42 -7.42 -6.86 9.92
CA SER A 42 -6.29 -6.24 9.22
C SER A 42 -6.43 -6.27 7.69
N ASP A 43 -7.14 -7.24 7.11
CA ASP A 43 -7.46 -7.24 5.68
C ASP A 43 -8.37 -6.04 5.31
N CYS A 44 -9.35 -5.72 6.16
CA CYS A 44 -10.17 -4.52 6.00
C CYS A 44 -9.33 -3.24 6.15
N ALA A 45 -8.43 -3.22 7.14
CA ALA A 45 -7.54 -2.08 7.38
C ALA A 45 -6.54 -1.86 6.24
N LEU A 46 -5.98 -2.93 5.65
CA LEU A 46 -5.12 -2.86 4.47
C LEU A 46 -5.85 -2.30 3.26
N ASN A 47 -7.08 -2.74 3.02
CA ASN A 47 -7.92 -2.19 1.94
C ASN A 47 -8.20 -0.70 2.15
N ALA A 48 -8.52 -0.29 3.38
CA ALA A 48 -8.69 1.12 3.72
C ALA A 48 -7.40 1.92 3.52
N LEU A 49 -6.27 1.39 3.98
CA LEU A 49 -4.95 2.00 3.81
C LEU A 49 -4.60 2.22 2.32
N ALA A 50 -4.86 1.23 1.47
CA ALA A 50 -4.64 1.35 0.03
C ALA A 50 -5.48 2.49 -0.59
N ILE A 51 -6.76 2.59 -0.22
CA ILE A 51 -7.71 3.54 -0.79
C ILE A 51 -7.50 4.97 -0.24
N ASP A 52 -7.40 5.09 1.08
CA ASP A 52 -7.41 6.39 1.77
C ASP A 52 -5.99 6.98 1.88
N GLU A 53 -4.97 6.14 2.06
CA GLU A 53 -3.57 6.55 2.26
C GLU A 53 -2.57 5.78 1.36
N PRO A 54 -2.74 5.81 0.02
CA PRO A 54 -1.94 5.02 -0.92
C PRO A 54 -0.43 5.29 -0.82
N LEU A 55 -0.02 6.49 -0.41
CA LEU A 55 1.39 6.81 -0.25
C LEU A 55 2.02 6.10 0.97
N GLU A 56 1.27 5.94 2.05
CA GLU A 56 1.73 5.20 3.24
C GLU A 56 1.74 3.70 2.95
N TYR A 57 0.74 3.17 2.24
CA TYR A 57 0.77 1.80 1.71
C TYR A 57 2.06 1.56 0.92
N ALA A 58 2.34 2.41 -0.08
CA ALA A 58 3.53 2.28 -0.93
C ALA A 58 4.81 2.33 -0.11
N ARG A 59 4.88 3.22 0.88
CA ARG A 59 6.03 3.34 1.79
C ARG A 59 6.24 2.05 2.58
N LEU A 60 5.21 1.52 3.23
CA LEU A 60 5.30 0.29 4.04
C LEU A 60 5.72 -0.91 3.20
N TYR A 61 5.21 -1.03 1.97
CA TYR A 61 5.62 -2.08 1.05
C TYR A 61 7.10 -1.93 0.65
N LEU A 62 7.53 -0.74 0.25
CA LEU A 62 8.90 -0.48 -0.20
C LEU A 62 9.94 -0.58 0.94
N ASP A 63 9.55 -0.24 2.17
CA ASP A 63 10.39 -0.37 3.36
C ASP A 63 10.43 -1.82 3.88
N GLY A 64 9.54 -2.70 3.38
CA GLY A 64 9.43 -4.09 3.83
C GLY A 64 8.82 -4.24 5.22
N THR A 65 8.10 -3.21 5.71
CA THR A 65 7.56 -3.15 7.08
C THR A 65 6.06 -3.43 7.15
N MET A 66 5.43 -3.81 6.03
CA MET A 66 3.98 -4.00 5.94
C MET A 66 3.44 -5.06 6.92
N GLN A 67 4.13 -6.18 7.11
CA GLN A 67 3.70 -7.19 8.10
C GLN A 67 3.72 -6.64 9.53
N MET A 68 4.72 -5.82 9.90
CA MET A 68 4.77 -5.23 11.24
C MET A 68 3.61 -4.26 11.48
N TRP A 69 3.15 -3.55 10.44
CA TRP A 69 1.96 -2.70 10.54
C TRP A 69 0.69 -3.52 10.73
N ILE A 70 0.54 -4.64 10.00
CA ILE A 70 -0.56 -5.58 10.15
C ILE A 70 -0.61 -6.18 11.56
N ASP A 71 0.53 -6.67 12.05
CA ASP A 71 0.62 -7.28 13.39
C ASP A 71 0.24 -6.28 14.49
N ALA A 72 0.56 -5.00 14.29
CA ALA A 72 0.19 -3.93 15.19
C ALA A 72 -1.32 -3.63 15.14
N ASP A 73 -1.92 -3.61 13.95
CA ASP A 73 -3.37 -3.42 13.76
C ASP A 73 -4.19 -4.55 14.39
N ASP A 74 -3.75 -5.81 14.21
CA ASP A 74 -4.38 -7.00 14.78
C ASP A 74 -4.29 -7.08 16.32
N SER A 75 -3.41 -6.28 16.93
CA SER A 75 -3.23 -6.25 18.39
C SER A 75 -4.23 -5.35 19.13
N PHE A 76 -5.09 -4.64 18.41
CA PHE A 76 -6.15 -3.77 18.96
C PHE A 76 -7.52 -4.46 19.05
#